data_AF-A0A6P3VCV0-F1
#
_entry.id   AF-A0A6P3VCV0-F1
#
_cell.length_a   1.000
_cell.length_b   1.000
_cell.length_c   1.000
_cell.angle_alpha   90.00
_cell.angle_beta   90.00
_cell.angle_gamma   90.00
#
_symmetry.space_group_name_H-M   'P 1'
#
loop_
_entity.id
_entity.type
_entity.pdbx_description
1 polymer ?
#
loop_
_entity_poly.entity_id
_entity_poly.type
_entity_poly.pdbx_seq_one_letter_code
_entity_poly.pdbx_strand_id
1 'polypeptide(L)'
;MGTPMLRKTGSCWDFGMEGLRSNCTIAGPNLLWMLRLRQVYGSWADKPQLLMRIALGGLLFPASKLLLPLVPALDGCLRRDSWLGQQAQPSASASASLRNCNVELQPGLFFPPGARAEFSLQDIPQPHVEPWAFSLDLELKLAAGSGHLLALSARENSSWLSLHLQDQKVVLTSGAGPRLELPVALGLPLQLKLATSTVILKQGLKTEVSAVPPEGRGPLSELWAQPQSRLFIGALPGEDSSASFCLDGLWAQGQKLDMDRALSRSQNIWTHSCPQSSSNDTDISN
;
A
#
# COMPACT_ATOMS: atom_id res chain seq x y z
N MET A 1 35.10 39.99 21.86
CA MET A 1 33.84 40.27 21.12
C MET A 1 33.19 38.93 20.83
N GLY A 2 31.95 38.76 21.27
CA GLY A 2 31.37 37.48 21.66
C GLY A 2 31.05 36.51 20.53
N THR A 3 31.39 35.24 20.77
CA THR A 3 30.90 34.04 20.09
C THR A 3 29.38 33.93 20.24
N PRO A 4 28.61 33.72 19.16
CA PRO A 4 27.17 33.48 19.27
C PRO A 4 26.93 32.07 19.83
N MET A 5 26.30 31.99 21.00
CA MET A 5 25.78 30.74 21.53
C MET A 5 24.54 30.32 20.74
N LEU A 6 24.58 29.11 20.16
CA LEU A 6 23.39 28.43 19.65
C LEU A 6 22.52 27.98 20.83
N ARG A 7 21.32 28.55 20.95
CA ARG A 7 20.28 28.04 21.85
C ARG A 7 19.51 26.91 21.16
N LYS A 8 19.50 25.76 21.82
CA LYS A 8 18.80 24.53 21.47
C LYS A 8 17.30 24.69 21.75
N THR A 9 16.46 24.62 20.73
CA THR A 9 15.02 24.38 20.85
C THR A 9 14.55 23.50 19.68
N GLY A 10 14.10 22.28 19.99
CA GLY A 10 13.26 21.47 19.10
C GLY A 10 13.99 20.66 18.02
N SER A 11 13.99 19.34 18.20
CA SER A 11 14.63 18.29 17.41
C SER A 11 14.17 18.19 15.93
N CYS A 12 15.02 18.58 14.97
CA CYS A 12 15.40 17.83 13.75
C CYS A 12 16.51 18.59 13.00
N TRP A 13 17.51 17.89 12.45
CA TRP A 13 18.77 18.48 11.99
C TRP A 13 18.74 19.09 10.58
N ASP A 14 19.64 20.06 10.42
CA ASP A 14 20.15 20.70 9.21
C ASP A 14 21.00 19.70 8.39
N PHE A 15 20.84 19.66 7.07
CA PHE A 15 21.61 18.76 6.20
C PHE A 15 23.03 19.30 5.97
N GLY A 16 23.93 19.02 6.92
CA GLY A 16 25.38 19.00 6.71
C GLY A 16 25.83 17.56 6.47
N MET A 17 26.53 17.32 5.37
CA MET A 17 27.13 16.02 5.04
C MET A 17 28.09 15.57 6.15
N GLU A 18 27.74 14.51 6.87
CA GLU A 18 28.55 13.30 7.05
C GLU A 18 27.81 12.30 7.98
N GLY A 19 27.83 11.04 7.54
CA GLY A 19 27.39 9.82 8.22
C GLY A 19 26.50 9.93 9.45
N LEU A 20 25.20 9.67 9.29
CA LEU A 20 24.33 9.18 10.38
C LEU A 20 23.14 8.40 9.80
N ARG A 21 23.20 7.06 9.91
CA ARG A 21 22.00 6.21 9.89
C ARG A 21 21.10 6.69 11.02
N SER A 22 19.93 7.24 10.69
CA SER A 22 18.93 7.63 11.67
C SER A 22 17.58 7.08 11.26
N ASN A 23 17.10 6.10 12.03
CA ASN A 23 15.74 5.60 11.97
C ASN A 23 14.86 6.61 12.73
N CYS A 24 14.23 7.54 12.04
CA CYS A 24 13.33 8.52 12.66
C CYS A 24 11.88 8.14 12.41
N THR A 25 11.21 7.62 13.43
CA THR A 25 9.75 7.62 13.53
C THR A 25 9.34 8.85 14.34
N ILE A 26 8.56 9.75 13.72
CA ILE A 26 7.99 10.92 14.41
C ILE A 26 6.48 10.84 14.26
N ALA A 27 5.78 10.64 15.37
CA ALA A 27 4.32 10.67 15.43
C ALA A 27 3.84 12.07 15.84
N GLY A 28 2.89 12.64 15.09
CA GLY A 28 2.20 13.88 15.44
C GLY A 28 1.22 14.33 14.35
N PRO A 29 -0.03 14.74 14.68
CA PRO A 29 -1.09 14.93 13.71
C PRO A 29 -1.02 16.23 12.87
N ASN A 30 0.02 17.06 12.97
CA ASN A 30 0.08 18.36 12.29
C ASN A 30 1.51 18.86 12.01
N LEU A 31 2.37 18.04 11.41
CA LEU A 31 3.71 18.50 11.01
C LEU A 31 3.63 19.31 9.71
N LEU A 32 3.80 20.63 9.82
CA LEU A 32 3.97 21.53 8.67
C LEU A 32 5.43 21.44 8.20
N TRP A 33 5.68 20.66 7.14
CA TRP A 33 6.99 20.58 6.53
C TRP A 33 7.18 21.72 5.52
N MET A 34 8.20 22.56 5.71
CA MET A 34 8.58 23.59 4.74
C MET A 34 9.93 23.22 4.12
N LEU A 35 9.89 22.68 2.90
CA LEU A 35 11.10 22.51 2.09
C LEU A 35 11.51 23.89 1.53
N ARG A 36 12.63 24.44 2.01
CA ARG A 36 13.19 25.70 1.52
C ARG A 36 14.46 25.44 0.71
N LEU A 37 14.36 25.60 -0.61
CA LEU A 37 15.52 25.62 -1.49
C LEU A 37 16.18 27.00 -1.39
N ARG A 38 17.28 27.12 -0.64
CA ARG A 38 17.93 28.42 -0.39
C ARG A 38 18.91 28.84 -1.48
N GLN A 39 19.56 27.88 -2.15
CA GLN A 39 20.63 28.13 -3.12
C GLN A 39 20.64 27.03 -4.19
N VAL A 40 20.91 27.41 -5.44
CA VAL A 40 21.17 26.49 -6.56
C VAL A 40 22.45 26.93 -7.26
N TYR A 41 23.37 25.99 -7.46
CA TYR A 41 24.65 26.23 -8.13
C TYR A 41 24.67 25.50 -9.48
N GLY A 42 25.25 26.11 -10.51
CA GLY A 42 25.41 25.53 -11.85
C GLY A 42 26.74 25.94 -12.48
N SER A 43 27.28 25.08 -13.34
CA SER A 43 28.52 25.35 -14.09
C SER A 43 28.35 26.56 -15.03
N TRP A 44 29.36 27.42 -15.06
CA TRP A 44 29.42 28.62 -15.90
C TRP A 44 30.07 28.40 -17.27
N ALA A 45 30.57 27.19 -17.53
CA ALA A 45 31.22 26.86 -18.80
C ALA A 45 30.15 26.50 -19.85
N ASP A 46 30.08 27.33 -20.89
CA ASP A 46 29.14 27.32 -22.02
C ASP A 46 27.67 27.57 -21.67
N LYS A 47 27.16 28.75 -22.06
CA LYS A 47 25.73 29.08 -22.00
C LYS A 47 24.93 28.11 -22.87
N PRO A 48 23.95 27.42 -22.27
CA PRO A 48 22.56 27.59 -22.66
C PRO A 48 21.79 28.16 -21.45
N GLN A 49 20.54 28.57 -21.62
CA GLN A 49 19.72 29.15 -20.54
C GLN A 49 19.85 28.36 -19.22
N LEU A 50 20.07 29.05 -18.09
CA LEU A 50 20.04 28.44 -16.76
C LEU A 50 18.64 27.86 -16.54
N LEU A 51 18.48 26.57 -16.81
CA LEU A 51 17.22 25.85 -16.70
C LEU A 51 17.19 25.12 -15.36
N MET A 52 16.36 25.61 -14.44
CA MET A 52 16.03 24.89 -13.22
C MET A 52 14.80 24.01 -13.50
N ARG A 53 14.90 22.72 -13.16
CA ARG A 53 13.78 21.78 -13.22
C ARG A 53 13.45 21.32 -11.81
N ILE A 54 12.19 21.49 -11.42
CA ILE A 54 11.66 21.02 -10.14
C ILE A 54 10.61 19.96 -10.47
N ALA A 55 10.77 18.77 -9.90
CA ALA A 55 9.76 17.73 -9.93
C ALA A 55 9.18 17.55 -8.53
N LEU A 56 7.87 17.30 -8.48
CA LEU A 56 7.13 17.05 -7.26
C LEU A 56 6.52 15.64 -7.34
N GLY A 57 6.59 14.89 -6.25
CA GLY A 57 6.00 13.54 -6.17
C GLY A 57 6.70 12.50 -7.05
N GLY A 58 7.91 12.78 -7.54
CA GLY A 58 8.66 11.89 -8.42
C GLY A 58 10.06 12.40 -8.71
N LEU A 59 10.82 11.60 -9.49
CA LEU A 59 12.21 11.88 -9.83
C LEU A 59 12.34 12.20 -11.32
N LEU A 60 13.23 13.13 -11.67
CA LEU A 60 13.58 13.47 -13.06
C LEU A 60 14.55 12.47 -13.71
N PHE A 61 15.01 11.49 -12.94
CA PHE A 61 15.98 10.47 -13.34
C PHE A 61 15.73 9.18 -12.56
N PRO A 62 16.26 8.03 -13.01
CA PRO A 62 16.03 6.75 -12.35
C PRO A 62 16.47 6.74 -10.89
N ALA A 63 15.67 6.15 -10.00
CA ALA A 63 15.98 6.05 -8.57
C ALA A 63 17.32 5.35 -8.29
N SER A 64 17.76 4.45 -9.18
CA SER A 64 19.07 3.78 -9.10
C SER A 64 20.28 4.72 -9.21
N LYS A 65 20.09 5.96 -9.67
CA LYS A 65 21.13 6.99 -9.74
C LYS A 65 21.17 7.90 -8.51
N LEU A 66 20.30 7.68 -7.52
CA LEU A 66 20.36 8.40 -6.27
C LEU A 66 21.56 7.94 -5.45
N LEU A 67 22.20 8.86 -4.72
CA LEU A 67 23.30 8.54 -3.80
C LEU A 67 22.88 7.51 -2.74
N LEU A 68 21.62 7.57 -2.32
CA LEU A 68 20.99 6.60 -1.43
C LEU A 68 19.75 6.03 -2.14
N PRO A 69 19.67 4.70 -2.36
CA PRO A 69 18.49 4.08 -2.93
C PRO A 69 17.25 4.34 -2.08
N LEU A 70 16.16 4.76 -2.72
CA LEU A 70 14.86 4.97 -2.07
C LEU A 70 13.72 4.57 -3.02
N VAL A 71 12.59 4.17 -2.44
CA VAL A 71 11.33 3.97 -3.17
C VAL A 71 10.65 5.33 -3.29
N PRO A 72 10.50 5.91 -4.49
CA PRO A 72 10.07 7.31 -4.65
C PRO A 72 8.55 7.50 -4.53
N ALA A 73 7.78 6.41 -4.47
CA ALA A 73 6.33 6.48 -4.31
C ALA A 73 5.99 7.19 -2.99
N LEU A 74 5.09 8.17 -3.08
CA LEU A 74 4.67 8.99 -1.95
C LEU A 74 3.15 9.14 -1.98
N ASP A 75 2.49 8.61 -0.96
CA ASP A 75 1.11 8.94 -0.64
C ASP A 75 1.09 10.15 0.29
N GLY A 76 0.91 11.33 -0.30
CA GLY A 76 0.99 12.59 0.43
C GLY A 76 0.28 13.72 -0.31
N CYS A 77 -0.17 14.70 0.46
CA CYS A 77 -0.85 15.86 -0.10
C CYS A 77 -0.06 17.15 0.07
N LEU A 78 0.00 17.93 -1.01
CA LEU A 78 0.58 19.27 -1.02
C LEU A 78 -0.53 20.31 -1.14
N ARG A 79 -0.41 21.40 -0.39
CA ARG A 79 -1.32 22.55 -0.45
C ARG A 79 -0.56 23.84 -0.34
N ARG A 80 -1.06 24.89 -0.99
CA ARG A 80 -0.51 26.26 -0.92
C ARG A 80 0.98 26.31 -1.27
N ASP A 81 1.37 25.57 -2.30
CA ASP A 81 2.74 25.52 -2.75
C ASP A 81 3.17 26.82 -3.41
N SER A 82 4.40 27.24 -3.09
CA SER A 82 5.03 28.41 -3.65
C SER A 82 6.41 28.02 -4.16
N TRP A 83 6.58 28.13 -5.47
CA TRP A 83 7.84 27.86 -6.14
C TRP A 83 8.46 29.18 -6.54
N LEU A 84 9.66 29.46 -6.01
CA LEU A 84 10.42 30.68 -6.31
C LEU A 84 9.64 31.98 -6.04
N GLY A 85 8.82 31.98 -4.98
CA GLY A 85 8.03 33.15 -4.57
C GLY A 85 6.76 33.37 -5.40
N GLN A 86 6.49 32.53 -6.38
CA GLN A 86 5.21 32.50 -7.10
C GLN A 86 4.33 31.39 -6.55
N GLN A 87 3.07 31.71 -6.28
CA GLN A 87 2.10 30.68 -5.93
C GLN A 87 1.88 29.80 -7.15
N ALA A 88 1.99 28.48 -6.96
CA ALA A 88 1.73 27.56 -8.06
C ALA A 88 0.27 27.70 -8.48
N GLN A 89 0.05 27.98 -9.76
CA GLN A 89 -1.27 27.79 -10.36
C GLN A 89 -1.45 26.27 -10.55
N PRO A 90 -2.61 25.69 -10.21
CA PRO A 90 -2.89 24.29 -10.51
C PRO A 90 -2.70 24.07 -12.01
N SER A 91 -1.63 23.37 -12.38
CA SER A 91 -1.33 23.14 -13.80
C SER A 91 -2.42 22.27 -14.41
N ALA A 92 -3.03 22.74 -15.51
CA ALA A 92 -4.04 22.00 -16.28
C ALA A 92 -3.53 20.67 -16.87
N SER A 93 -2.22 20.41 -16.79
CA SER A 93 -1.54 19.18 -17.19
C SER A 93 -1.25 18.23 -16.03
N ALA A 94 -1.89 18.42 -14.87
CA ALA A 94 -1.80 17.48 -13.76
C ALA A 94 -2.13 16.07 -14.29
N SER A 95 -1.17 15.15 -14.18
CA SER A 95 -1.36 13.76 -14.55
C SER A 95 -2.58 13.20 -13.83
N ALA A 96 -3.28 12.22 -14.43
CA ALA A 96 -4.45 11.56 -13.85
C ALA A 96 -4.23 10.96 -12.44
N SER A 97 -2.98 10.92 -11.96
CA SER A 97 -2.56 10.51 -10.62
C SER A 97 -2.66 11.60 -9.55
N LEU A 98 -2.70 12.90 -9.90
CA LEU A 98 -2.84 14.00 -8.94
C LEU A 98 -4.32 14.19 -8.59
N ARG A 99 -4.74 13.64 -7.46
CA ARG A 99 -6.12 13.73 -6.95
C ARG A 99 -6.23 14.79 -5.87
N ASN A 100 -7.44 15.32 -5.73
CA ASN A 100 -7.76 16.15 -4.58
C ASN A 100 -7.77 15.29 -3.32
N CYS A 101 -7.09 15.75 -2.27
CA CYS A 101 -7.02 15.10 -0.96
C CYS A 101 -7.93 15.76 0.09
N ASN A 102 -8.93 16.54 -0.34
CA ASN A 102 -9.89 17.27 0.53
C ASN A 102 -10.87 16.33 1.29
N VAL A 103 -10.38 15.20 1.79
CA VAL A 103 -11.12 14.23 2.59
C VAL A 103 -10.39 14.11 3.93
N GLU A 104 -11.12 13.87 5.01
CA GLU A 104 -10.47 13.56 6.29
C GLU A 104 -9.78 12.20 6.20
N LEU A 105 -8.45 12.23 6.29
CA LEU A 105 -7.59 11.06 6.15
C LEU A 105 -7.20 10.51 7.52
N GLN A 106 -7.06 9.19 7.60
CA GLN A 106 -6.48 8.44 8.72
C GLN A 106 -5.38 7.51 8.19
N PRO A 107 -4.43 7.07 9.03
CA PRO A 107 -3.46 6.06 8.64
C PRO A 107 -4.14 4.77 8.18
N GLY A 108 -3.65 4.19 7.09
CA GLY A 108 -4.16 2.92 6.56
C GLY A 108 -3.76 2.70 5.11
N LEU A 109 -4.39 1.74 4.46
CA LEU A 109 -4.19 1.36 3.07
C LEU A 109 -5.57 1.21 2.43
N PHE A 110 -5.93 2.11 1.51
CA PHE A 110 -7.25 2.16 0.92
C PHE A 110 -7.29 1.64 -0.51
N PHE A 111 -8.18 0.68 -0.73
CA PHE A 111 -8.55 0.14 -2.03
C PHE A 111 -9.92 0.69 -2.45
N PRO A 112 -9.98 1.61 -3.43
CA PRO A 112 -11.25 2.00 -4.03
C PRO A 112 -11.80 0.87 -4.94
N PRO A 113 -13.08 0.97 -5.38
CA PRO A 113 -13.68 0.00 -6.30
C PRO A 113 -12.83 -0.24 -7.54
N GLY A 114 -12.72 -1.52 -7.93
CA GLY A 114 -11.92 -1.98 -9.08
C GLY A 114 -10.40 -1.82 -8.93
N ALA A 115 -9.89 -1.33 -7.80
CA ALA A 115 -8.45 -1.22 -7.59
C ALA A 115 -7.82 -2.58 -7.29
N ARG A 116 -6.57 -2.73 -7.72
CA ARG A 116 -5.80 -3.97 -7.55
C ARG A 116 -4.33 -3.70 -7.28
N ALA A 117 -3.72 -4.60 -6.53
CA ALA A 117 -2.27 -4.67 -6.36
C ALA A 117 -1.80 -6.12 -6.42
N GLU A 118 -0.57 -6.30 -6.88
CA GLU A 118 0.02 -7.60 -7.18
C GLU A 118 1.38 -7.71 -6.50
N PHE A 119 1.60 -8.81 -5.79
CA PHE A 119 2.91 -9.21 -5.29
C PHE A 119 3.34 -10.50 -5.96
N SER A 120 4.63 -10.63 -6.29
CA SER A 120 5.21 -11.94 -6.55
C SER A 120 5.23 -12.74 -5.26
N LEU A 121 4.81 -14.01 -5.28
CA LEU A 121 4.95 -14.86 -4.09
C LEU A 121 6.42 -15.11 -3.71
N GLN A 122 7.37 -14.87 -4.62
CA GLN A 122 8.81 -14.94 -4.34
C GLN A 122 9.32 -13.74 -3.53
N ASP A 123 8.63 -12.60 -3.59
CA ASP A 123 9.04 -11.36 -2.94
C ASP A 123 8.39 -11.15 -1.56
N ILE A 124 7.49 -12.04 -1.17
CA ILE A 124 6.87 -12.06 0.16
C ILE A 124 7.51 -13.15 1.03
N PRO A 125 7.33 -13.09 2.37
CA PRO A 125 7.83 -14.11 3.28
C PRO A 125 7.42 -15.52 2.87
N GLN A 126 8.39 -16.43 2.88
CA GLN A 126 8.19 -17.81 2.45
C GLN A 126 7.36 -18.60 3.49
N PRO A 127 6.61 -19.63 3.05
CA PRO A 127 5.96 -20.58 3.94
C PRO A 127 6.96 -21.26 4.89
N HIS A 128 6.51 -21.65 6.07
CA HIS A 128 7.22 -22.65 6.85
C HIS A 128 7.25 -23.96 6.06
N VAL A 129 8.33 -24.74 6.19
CA VAL A 129 8.53 -25.96 5.40
C VAL A 129 8.07 -27.20 6.18
N GLU A 130 8.22 -27.22 7.51
CA GLU A 130 7.93 -28.41 8.31
C GLU A 130 7.39 -28.06 9.72
N PRO A 131 6.07 -28.20 9.96
CA PRO A 131 5.04 -28.49 8.98
C PRO A 131 4.84 -27.33 8.00
N TRP A 132 4.43 -27.62 6.75
CA TRP A 132 4.15 -26.58 5.77
C TRP A 132 3.00 -25.69 6.24
N ALA A 133 3.25 -24.39 6.36
CA ALA A 133 2.24 -23.44 6.80
C ALA A 133 2.51 -22.03 6.26
N PHE A 134 1.45 -21.37 5.81
CA PHE A 134 1.46 -19.98 5.40
C PHE A 134 0.32 -19.21 6.03
N SER A 135 0.57 -17.95 6.40
CA SER A 135 -0.43 -17.11 7.06
C SER A 135 -0.50 -15.71 6.44
N LEU A 136 -1.73 -15.21 6.32
CA LEU A 136 -2.06 -13.87 5.91
C LEU A 136 -3.01 -13.25 6.94
N ASP A 137 -2.73 -12.04 7.37
CA ASP A 137 -3.60 -11.26 8.25
C ASP A 137 -4.00 -9.96 7.55
N LEU A 138 -5.30 -9.68 7.52
CA LEU A 138 -5.90 -8.46 6.99
C LEU A 138 -6.64 -7.76 8.14
N GLU A 139 -6.24 -6.53 8.47
CA GLU A 139 -6.92 -5.76 9.51
C GLU A 139 -7.87 -4.74 8.87
N LEU A 140 -9.13 -5.13 8.70
CA LEU A 140 -10.16 -4.33 8.02
C LEU A 140 -10.66 -3.21 8.92
N LYS A 141 -10.49 -1.96 8.47
CA LYS A 141 -11.07 -0.75 9.09
C LYS A 141 -12.41 -0.37 8.47
N LEU A 142 -12.50 -0.49 7.15
CA LEU A 142 -13.70 -0.22 6.36
C LEU A 142 -13.84 -1.32 5.33
N ALA A 143 -15.07 -1.73 5.03
CA ALA A 143 -15.38 -2.67 3.97
C ALA A 143 -16.81 -2.41 3.46
N ALA A 144 -16.95 -2.21 2.16
CA ALA A 144 -18.23 -1.97 1.50
C ALA A 144 -18.25 -2.56 0.09
N GLY A 145 -19.45 -2.78 -0.45
CA GLY A 145 -19.64 -3.39 -1.76
C GLY A 145 -19.36 -4.89 -1.76
N SER A 146 -19.14 -5.42 -2.96
CA SER A 146 -18.89 -6.85 -3.21
C SER A 146 -17.81 -7.05 -4.27
N GLY A 147 -16.97 -8.07 -4.07
CA GLY A 147 -15.84 -8.41 -4.95
C GLY A 147 -14.64 -8.98 -4.20
N HIS A 148 -13.54 -9.23 -4.90
CA HIS A 148 -12.34 -9.80 -4.27
C HIS A 148 -11.66 -8.83 -3.29
N LEU A 149 -11.26 -9.38 -2.13
CA LEU A 149 -10.33 -8.75 -1.19
C LEU A 149 -8.90 -9.23 -1.45
N LEU A 150 -8.75 -10.53 -1.71
CA LEU A 150 -7.46 -11.19 -1.92
C LEU A 150 -7.62 -12.44 -2.78
N ALA A 151 -6.60 -12.76 -3.57
CA ALA A 151 -6.49 -14.06 -4.22
C ALA A 151 -5.04 -14.54 -4.32
N LEU A 152 -4.85 -15.86 -4.25
CA LEU A 152 -3.60 -16.52 -4.58
C LEU A 152 -3.77 -17.24 -5.91
N SER A 153 -2.86 -16.98 -6.86
CA SER A 153 -2.89 -17.62 -8.17
C SER A 153 -1.53 -18.16 -8.55
N ALA A 154 -1.54 -19.28 -9.29
CA ALA A 154 -0.35 -19.82 -9.96
C ALA A 154 -0.17 -19.21 -11.36
N ARG A 155 -1.29 -18.79 -11.98
CA ARG A 155 -1.37 -18.19 -13.31
C ARG A 155 -2.37 -17.04 -13.30
N GLU A 156 -2.23 -16.14 -14.28
CA GLU A 156 -3.00 -14.90 -14.39
C GLU A 156 -4.53 -15.09 -14.39
N ASN A 157 -5.03 -16.28 -14.79
CA ASN A 157 -6.47 -16.54 -14.97
C ASN A 157 -7.02 -17.69 -14.11
N SER A 158 -6.26 -18.20 -13.14
CA SER A 158 -6.73 -19.28 -12.26
C SER A 158 -6.31 -19.01 -10.82
N SER A 159 -7.24 -18.50 -10.00
CA SER A 159 -7.04 -18.40 -8.56
C SER A 159 -7.15 -19.80 -7.94
N TRP A 160 -6.13 -20.17 -7.16
CA TRP A 160 -6.18 -21.37 -6.31
C TRP A 160 -7.07 -21.11 -5.10
N LEU A 161 -6.95 -19.90 -4.53
CA LEU A 161 -7.75 -19.44 -3.41
C LEU A 161 -8.17 -18.00 -3.63
N SER A 162 -9.45 -17.73 -3.40
CA SER A 162 -10.05 -16.40 -3.47
C SER A 162 -10.76 -16.10 -2.15
N LEU A 163 -10.56 -14.88 -1.68
CA LEU A 163 -11.24 -14.31 -0.54
C LEU A 163 -12.03 -13.11 -1.04
N HIS A 164 -13.36 -13.19 -0.97
CA HIS A 164 -14.25 -12.14 -1.47
C HIS A 164 -15.17 -11.60 -0.40
N LEU A 165 -15.51 -10.32 -0.54
CA LEU A 165 -16.53 -9.65 0.23
C LEU A 165 -17.87 -9.85 -0.49
N GLN A 166 -18.87 -10.37 0.20
CA GLN A 166 -20.23 -10.54 -0.31
C GLN A 166 -21.22 -10.37 0.84
N ASP A 167 -22.15 -9.43 0.74
CA ASP A 167 -23.23 -9.21 1.72
C ASP A 167 -22.75 -9.07 3.17
N GLN A 168 -21.69 -8.26 3.38
CA GLN A 168 -21.01 -8.09 4.69
C GLN A 168 -20.44 -9.39 5.28
N LYS A 169 -20.23 -10.40 4.45
CA LYS A 169 -19.49 -11.60 4.79
C LYS A 169 -18.21 -11.68 3.99
N VAL A 170 -17.18 -12.19 4.64
CA VAL A 170 -15.98 -12.68 3.99
C VAL A 170 -16.24 -14.13 3.62
N VAL A 171 -16.00 -14.42 2.35
CA VAL A 171 -16.20 -15.75 1.81
C VAL A 171 -14.87 -16.22 1.24
N LEU A 172 -14.46 -17.41 1.61
CA LEU A 172 -13.26 -18.06 1.10
C LEU A 172 -13.65 -19.21 0.19
N THR A 173 -13.08 -19.22 -1.00
CA THR A 173 -13.18 -20.31 -1.98
C THR A 173 -11.77 -20.82 -2.30
N SER A 174 -11.64 -22.14 -2.39
CA SER A 174 -10.35 -22.82 -2.61
C SER A 174 -10.54 -23.94 -3.64
N GLY A 175 -10.35 -23.64 -4.93
CA GLY A 175 -10.57 -24.58 -6.01
C GLY A 175 -11.92 -25.31 -5.92
N ALA A 176 -11.90 -26.66 -5.97
CA ALA A 176 -13.09 -27.50 -5.80
C ALA A 176 -13.49 -27.77 -4.33
N GLY A 177 -12.86 -27.09 -3.36
CA GLY A 177 -13.13 -27.23 -1.93
C GLY A 177 -14.42 -26.53 -1.49
N PRO A 178 -14.90 -26.80 -0.26
CA PRO A 178 -16.10 -26.15 0.27
C PRO A 178 -15.85 -24.67 0.55
N ARG A 179 -16.92 -23.89 0.43
CA ARG A 179 -16.94 -22.44 0.68
C ARG A 179 -17.00 -22.18 2.20
N LEU A 180 -16.06 -21.40 2.73
CA LEU A 180 -16.09 -20.95 4.12
C LEU A 180 -16.63 -19.52 4.18
N GLU A 181 -17.44 -19.20 5.19
CA GLU A 181 -18.01 -17.86 5.35
C GLU A 181 -17.88 -17.37 6.79
N LEU A 182 -17.45 -16.11 6.95
CA LEU A 182 -17.50 -15.40 8.21
C LEU A 182 -18.14 -14.03 8.02
N PRO A 183 -18.98 -13.55 8.95
CA PRO A 183 -19.44 -12.16 8.92
C PRO A 183 -18.25 -11.24 9.18
N VAL A 184 -18.17 -10.14 8.42
CA VAL A 184 -17.12 -9.14 8.56
C VAL A 184 -17.24 -8.48 9.93
N ALA A 185 -16.15 -8.44 10.68
CA ALA A 185 -16.01 -7.64 11.89
C ALA A 185 -14.89 -6.61 11.73
N LEU A 186 -15.25 -5.33 11.62
CA LEU A 186 -14.26 -4.24 11.51
C LEU A 186 -13.45 -4.10 12.80
N GLY A 187 -12.18 -3.73 12.67
CA GLY A 187 -11.24 -3.58 13.79
C GLY A 187 -10.76 -4.91 14.40
N LEU A 188 -11.13 -6.06 13.82
CA LEU A 188 -10.59 -7.36 14.18
C LEU A 188 -9.81 -7.96 13.01
N PRO A 189 -8.61 -8.51 13.27
CA PRO A 189 -7.80 -9.11 12.21
C PRO A 189 -8.51 -10.33 11.63
N LEU A 190 -8.67 -10.31 10.32
CA LEU A 190 -9.08 -11.44 9.51
C LEU A 190 -7.84 -12.25 9.16
N GLN A 191 -7.75 -13.45 9.72
CA GLN A 191 -6.62 -14.34 9.61
C GLN A 191 -6.96 -15.49 8.65
N LEU A 192 -6.12 -15.68 7.64
CA LEU A 192 -6.13 -16.82 6.76
C LEU A 192 -4.87 -17.65 7.03
N LYS A 193 -5.05 -18.90 7.45
CA LYS A 193 -3.94 -19.85 7.60
C LYS A 193 -4.12 -21.01 6.66
N LEU A 194 -3.08 -21.28 5.89
CA LEU A 194 -2.97 -22.38 4.96
C LEU A 194 -2.01 -23.39 5.56
N ALA A 195 -2.40 -24.66 5.56
CA ALA A 195 -1.54 -25.80 5.84
C ALA A 195 -1.72 -26.84 4.72
N THR A 196 -0.89 -27.88 4.70
CA THR A 196 -0.86 -28.87 3.61
C THR A 196 -2.22 -29.52 3.34
N SER A 197 -3.04 -29.69 4.38
CA SER A 197 -4.33 -30.37 4.29
C SER A 197 -5.50 -29.55 4.83
N THR A 198 -5.27 -28.34 5.34
CA THR A 198 -6.32 -27.53 5.96
C THR A 198 -6.18 -26.06 5.60
N VAL A 199 -7.34 -25.41 5.53
CA VAL A 199 -7.47 -23.97 5.37
C VAL A 199 -8.33 -23.46 6.51
N ILE A 200 -7.83 -22.45 7.22
CA ILE A 200 -8.47 -21.87 8.39
C ILE A 200 -8.73 -20.40 8.09
N LEU A 201 -9.99 -20.00 8.17
CA LEU A 201 -10.41 -18.62 8.16
C LEU A 201 -10.86 -18.24 9.57
N LYS A 202 -10.26 -17.20 10.14
CA LYS A 202 -10.56 -16.76 11.51
C LYS A 202 -10.74 -15.26 11.57
N GLN A 203 -11.74 -14.80 12.31
CA GLN A 203 -11.88 -13.39 12.65
C GLN A 203 -12.36 -13.27 14.10
N GLY A 204 -11.51 -12.73 14.97
CA GLY A 204 -11.77 -12.69 16.41
C GLY A 204 -11.96 -14.09 17.00
N LEU A 205 -13.14 -14.35 17.58
CA LEU A 205 -13.52 -15.64 18.16
C LEU A 205 -14.12 -16.62 17.14
N LYS A 206 -14.51 -16.15 15.95
CA LYS A 206 -15.11 -16.99 14.92
C LYS A 206 -14.03 -17.64 14.08
N THR A 207 -14.14 -18.95 13.88
CA THR A 207 -13.17 -19.75 13.13
C THR A 207 -13.91 -20.77 12.29
N GLU A 208 -13.61 -20.77 10.99
CA GLU A 208 -14.06 -21.75 10.03
C GLU A 208 -12.85 -22.55 9.53
N VAL A 209 -13.01 -23.87 9.43
CA VAL A 209 -11.94 -24.78 9.03
C VAL A 209 -12.45 -25.68 7.92
N SER A 210 -11.69 -25.77 6.85
CA SER A 210 -11.94 -26.68 5.75
C SER A 210 -10.74 -27.58 5.51
N ALA A 211 -11.02 -28.82 5.08
CA ALA A 211 -9.99 -29.71 4.56
C ALA A 211 -9.70 -29.39 3.08
N VAL A 212 -8.43 -29.34 2.72
CA VAL A 212 -8.00 -29.23 1.32
C VAL A 212 -8.14 -30.59 0.65
N PRO A 213 -8.92 -30.69 -0.46
CA PRO A 213 -9.04 -31.92 -1.23
C PRO A 213 -7.67 -32.46 -1.65
N PRO A 214 -7.47 -33.78 -1.75
CA PRO A 214 -6.19 -34.36 -2.13
C PRO A 214 -5.61 -33.78 -3.43
N GLU A 215 -6.46 -33.47 -4.41
CA GLU A 215 -6.03 -32.88 -5.69
C GLU A 215 -5.45 -31.46 -5.53
N GLY A 216 -5.87 -30.73 -4.49
CA GLY A 216 -5.45 -29.36 -4.22
C GLY A 216 -4.16 -29.23 -3.41
N ARG A 217 -3.64 -30.32 -2.82
CA ARG A 217 -2.51 -30.29 -1.88
C ARG A 217 -1.15 -30.08 -2.56
N GLY A 218 -0.90 -30.76 -3.67
CA GLY A 218 0.32 -30.59 -4.47
C GLY A 218 0.48 -29.15 -4.97
N PRO A 219 -0.52 -28.61 -5.70
CA PRO A 219 -0.50 -27.24 -6.21
C PRO A 219 -0.22 -26.18 -5.15
N LEU A 220 -0.76 -26.34 -3.93
CA LEU A 220 -0.59 -25.38 -2.83
C LEU A 220 0.87 -25.17 -2.44
N SER A 221 1.62 -26.26 -2.29
CA SER A 221 3.05 -26.20 -1.95
C SER A 221 3.90 -25.64 -3.09
N GLU A 222 3.50 -25.90 -4.34
CA GLU A 222 4.20 -25.45 -5.54
C GLU A 222 3.96 -23.97 -5.85
N LEU A 223 2.92 -23.34 -5.29
CA LEU A 223 2.62 -21.92 -5.53
C LEU A 223 3.84 -21.03 -5.28
N TRP A 224 4.59 -21.25 -4.20
CA TRP A 224 5.78 -20.44 -3.90
C TRP A 224 7.01 -20.80 -4.74
N ALA A 225 7.04 -22.00 -5.33
CA ALA A 225 8.12 -22.41 -6.22
C ALA A 225 8.00 -21.78 -7.62
N GLN A 226 6.80 -21.40 -8.04
CA GLN A 226 6.53 -20.90 -9.39
C GLN A 226 6.76 -19.38 -9.50
N PRO A 227 7.63 -18.90 -10.41
CA PRO A 227 7.90 -17.46 -10.61
C PRO A 227 6.69 -16.64 -11.09
N GLN A 228 5.70 -17.30 -11.68
CA GLN A 228 4.48 -16.65 -12.18
C GLN A 228 3.40 -16.53 -11.10
N SER A 229 3.58 -17.13 -9.92
CA SER A 229 2.58 -17.06 -8.88
C SER A 229 2.47 -15.67 -8.29
N ARG A 230 1.23 -15.25 -8.01
CA ARG A 230 0.90 -13.92 -7.54
C ARG A 230 0.00 -13.98 -6.33
N LEU A 231 0.20 -12.99 -5.46
CA LEU A 231 -0.77 -12.55 -4.48
C LEU A 231 -1.45 -11.30 -5.02
N PHE A 232 -2.76 -11.38 -5.29
CA PHE A 232 -3.60 -10.24 -5.65
C PHE A 232 -4.28 -9.71 -4.41
N ILE A 233 -4.34 -8.38 -4.29
CA ILE A 233 -5.12 -7.65 -3.28
C ILE A 233 -6.09 -6.73 -4.02
N GLY A 234 -7.37 -6.80 -3.65
CA GLY A 234 -8.47 -6.14 -4.36
C GLY A 234 -8.93 -6.94 -5.58
N ALA A 235 -9.36 -6.22 -6.63
CA ALA A 235 -9.95 -6.80 -7.83
C ALA A 235 -8.97 -7.66 -8.64
N LEU A 236 -9.48 -8.69 -9.31
CA LEU A 236 -8.74 -9.49 -10.28
C LEU A 236 -8.70 -8.82 -11.67
N PRO A 237 -7.75 -9.21 -12.55
CA PRO A 237 -7.73 -8.73 -13.93
C PRO A 237 -9.07 -8.96 -14.64
N GLY A 238 -9.69 -7.88 -15.13
CA GLY A 238 -10.98 -7.94 -15.84
C GLY A 238 -12.21 -8.10 -14.94
N GLU A 239 -12.06 -8.10 -13.62
CA GLU A 239 -13.18 -8.13 -12.69
C GLU A 239 -13.81 -6.73 -12.54
N ASP A 240 -15.13 -6.64 -12.69
CA ASP A 240 -15.91 -5.47 -12.33
C ASP A 240 -16.29 -5.55 -10.84
N SER A 241 -15.36 -5.13 -9.97
CA SER A 241 -15.50 -5.20 -8.52
C SER A 241 -16.02 -3.88 -7.95
N SER A 242 -17.11 -3.96 -7.20
CA SER A 242 -17.64 -2.85 -6.40
C SER A 242 -17.02 -2.77 -5.00
N ALA A 243 -16.16 -3.73 -4.63
CA ALA A 243 -15.56 -3.80 -3.31
C ALA A 243 -14.65 -2.59 -3.06
N SER A 244 -14.87 -1.92 -1.93
CA SER A 244 -13.99 -0.88 -1.41
C SER A 244 -13.67 -1.18 0.04
N PHE A 245 -12.41 -1.04 0.42
CA PHE A 245 -11.99 -1.37 1.77
C PHE A 245 -10.73 -0.61 2.19
N CYS A 246 -10.62 -0.40 3.49
CA CYS A 246 -9.44 0.16 4.13
C CYS A 246 -8.83 -0.90 5.06
N LEU A 247 -7.51 -1.03 4.99
CA LEU A 247 -6.72 -1.88 5.87
C LEU A 247 -5.86 -1.01 6.81
N ASP A 248 -5.75 -1.41 8.07
CA ASP A 248 -4.66 -0.92 8.94
C ASP A 248 -3.30 -1.48 8.52
N GLY A 249 -3.35 -2.71 8.01
CA GLY A 249 -2.23 -3.36 7.36
C GLY A 249 -2.62 -4.68 6.75
N LEU A 250 -1.64 -5.21 6.02
CA LEU A 250 -1.64 -6.53 5.41
C LEU A 250 -0.33 -7.19 5.85
N TRP A 251 -0.42 -8.37 6.45
CA TRP A 251 0.75 -9.11 6.89
C TRP A 251 0.79 -10.48 6.23
N ALA A 252 1.99 -10.89 5.82
CA ALA A 252 2.29 -12.25 5.43
C ALA A 252 3.31 -12.81 6.42
N GLN A 253 3.00 -13.93 7.07
CA GLN A 253 3.87 -14.53 8.10
C GLN A 253 4.33 -13.53 9.18
N GLY A 254 3.43 -12.65 9.61
CA GLY A 254 3.71 -11.62 10.61
C GLY A 254 4.55 -10.44 10.13
N GLN A 255 5.02 -10.42 8.87
CA GLN A 255 5.69 -9.26 8.29
C GLN A 255 4.69 -8.40 7.51
N LYS A 256 4.67 -7.10 7.83
CA LYS A 256 3.81 -6.14 7.11
C LYS A 256 4.29 -6.00 5.67
N LEU A 257 3.37 -6.16 4.72
CA LEU A 257 3.63 -5.94 3.30
C LEU A 257 3.57 -4.45 2.99
N ASP A 258 4.59 -3.95 2.28
CA ASP A 258 4.69 -2.57 1.83
C ASP A 258 4.06 -2.45 0.44
N MET A 259 2.94 -1.74 0.34
CA MET A 259 2.20 -1.58 -0.91
C MET A 259 2.99 -0.82 -1.98
N ASP A 260 3.95 0.02 -1.59
CA ASP A 260 4.82 0.72 -2.53
C ASP A 260 5.90 -0.19 -3.14
N ARG A 261 6.02 -1.43 -2.66
CA ARG A 261 6.87 -2.49 -3.23
C ARG A 261 6.09 -3.54 -4.02
N ALA A 262 4.80 -3.35 -4.24
CA ALA A 262 4.02 -4.22 -5.11
C ALA A 262 4.65 -4.29 -6.52
N LEU A 263 4.59 -5.47 -7.14
CA LEU A 263 5.03 -5.70 -8.52
C LEU A 263 4.27 -4.80 -9.50
N SER A 264 2.97 -4.65 -9.25
CA SER A 264 2.06 -3.79 -10.01
C SER A 264 0.94 -3.33 -9.09
N ARG A 265 0.45 -2.10 -9.28
CA ARG A 265 -0.71 -1.57 -8.54
C ARG A 265 -1.47 -0.51 -9.33
N SER A 266 -2.77 -0.44 -9.10
CA SER A 266 -3.60 0.64 -9.63
C SER A 266 -3.17 1.99 -9.05
N GLN A 267 -3.18 3.03 -9.90
CA GLN A 267 -2.74 4.38 -9.52
C GLN A 267 -3.65 5.06 -8.48
N ASN A 268 -4.88 4.57 -8.32
CA ASN A 268 -5.88 5.12 -7.41
C ASN A 268 -5.84 4.48 -5.99
N ILE A 269 -4.94 3.53 -5.72
CA ILE A 269 -4.72 2.99 -4.37
C ILE A 269 -3.98 4.02 -3.51
N TRP A 270 -4.50 4.26 -2.30
CA TRP A 270 -3.83 5.12 -1.31
C TRP A 270 -3.02 4.22 -0.38
N THR A 271 -1.70 4.29 -0.48
CA THR A 271 -0.82 3.28 0.13
C THR A 271 -0.62 3.47 1.63
N HIS A 272 -0.86 4.68 2.15
CA HIS A 272 -0.59 5.05 3.54
C HIS A 272 -1.70 5.91 4.17
N SER A 273 -2.81 6.09 3.47
CA SER A 273 -3.98 6.81 3.97
C SER A 273 -5.29 6.10 3.64
N CYS A 274 -6.29 6.32 4.50
CA CYS A 274 -7.67 5.92 4.28
C CYS A 274 -8.63 7.08 4.55
N PRO A 275 -9.78 7.14 3.86
CA PRO A 275 -10.83 8.08 4.22
C PRO A 275 -11.46 7.67 5.56
N GLN A 276 -11.89 8.64 6.37
CA GLN A 276 -12.58 8.36 7.63
C GLN A 276 -13.94 7.67 7.44
N SER A 277 -14.66 8.02 6.38
CA SER A 277 -15.91 7.37 5.99
C SER A 277 -15.77 6.76 4.60
N SER A 278 -16.47 5.65 4.35
CA SER A 278 -16.66 5.19 2.98
C SER A 278 -17.38 6.31 2.21
N SER A 279 -16.89 6.70 1.05
CA SER A 279 -17.35 7.85 0.25
C SER A 279 -18.77 7.73 -0.33
N ASN A 280 -19.71 7.11 0.39
CA ASN A 280 -21.13 7.16 0.11
C ASN A 280 -21.81 8.39 0.71
N ASP A 281 -21.11 9.19 1.53
CA ASP A 281 -21.64 10.41 2.16
C ASP A 281 -21.12 11.71 1.54
N THR A 282 -20.85 11.74 0.23
CA THR A 282 -20.69 13.02 -0.50
C THR A 282 -21.96 13.39 -1.25
N ASP A 283 -22.76 14.22 -0.58
CA ASP A 283 -23.56 15.33 -1.10
C ASP A 283 -24.46 15.07 -2.31
N ILE A 284 -25.63 14.49 -2.05
CA ILE A 284 -26.87 15.03 -2.61
C ILE A 284 -27.31 16.16 -1.67
N SER A 285 -26.74 17.35 -1.84
CA SER A 285 -27.37 18.58 -1.36
C SER A 285 -26.90 19.79 -2.16
N ASN A 286 -27.78 20.17 -3.09
CA ASN A 286 -28.01 21.48 -3.72
C ASN A 286 -26.85 22.19 -4.45
#